data_AF-A0A502WHQ6-F1
#
_entry.id   AF-A0A502WHQ6-F1
#
_cell.length_a   1.000
_cell.length_b   1.000
_cell.length_c   1.000
_cell.angle_alpha   90.00
_cell.angle_beta   90.00
_cell.angle_gamma   90.00
#
_symmetry.space_group_name_H-M   'P 1'
#
loop_
_entity.id
_entity.type
_entity.pdbx_description
1 polymer ?
#
loop_
_entity_poly.entity_id
_entity_poly.type
_entity_poly.pdbx_seq_one_letter_code
_entity_poly.pdbx_strand_id
1 'polypeptide(L)'
;MRLRHRDFALSKLHHFFFPRPARGHTILRAIYWPGLRDGELEPSHRGLRPKTNGLQFGDFAILADPSGRLIRLFGIEPPGLTSALALSDWVVQFVGKTNFFLL
;
A
#
# COMPACT_ATOMS: atom_id res chain seq x y z
N MET A 1 27.85 -26.41 28.18
CA MET A 1 26.67 -27.30 27.99
C MET A 1 25.41 -26.44 27.92
N ARG A 2 24.59 -26.67 26.87
CA ARG A 2 23.17 -26.30 26.70
C ARG A 2 22.82 -24.87 26.22
N LEU A 3 22.40 -24.81 24.95
CA LEU A 3 21.69 -23.73 24.28
C LEU A 3 20.38 -23.39 24.99
N ARG A 4 20.00 -22.10 25.05
CA ARG A 4 18.60 -21.67 25.12
C ARG A 4 18.34 -20.48 24.19
N HIS A 5 17.21 -20.62 23.50
CA HIS A 5 16.76 -19.99 22.27
C HIS A 5 15.64 -18.98 22.61
N ARG A 6 15.87 -17.87 23.33
CA ARG A 6 14.75 -16.95 23.68
C ARG A 6 15.07 -15.45 23.89
N ASP A 7 16.17 -14.92 23.38
CA ASP A 7 16.51 -13.50 23.57
C ASP A 7 16.25 -12.63 22.32
N PHE A 8 15.02 -12.66 21.79
CA PHE A 8 14.58 -11.59 20.89
C PHE A 8 13.28 -10.96 21.43
N ALA A 9 13.44 -9.72 21.86
CA ALA A 9 12.54 -8.98 22.72
C ALA A 9 11.12 -8.83 22.16
N LEU A 10 10.14 -9.39 22.88
CA LEU A 10 8.70 -9.15 22.70
C LEU A 10 8.23 -7.81 23.28
N SER A 11 9.05 -6.76 23.25
CA SER A 11 8.71 -5.46 23.87
C SER A 11 8.17 -4.39 22.90
N LYS A 12 7.93 -4.71 21.63
CA LYS A 12 7.48 -3.71 20.62
C LYS A 12 6.22 -4.10 19.82
N LEU A 13 5.24 -4.75 20.45
CA LEU A 13 3.94 -5.03 19.80
C LEU A 13 2.70 -4.63 20.62
N HIS A 14 2.85 -3.68 21.55
CA HIS A 14 1.71 -3.09 22.28
C HIS A 14 1.60 -1.58 22.03
N HIS A 15 1.33 -1.21 20.78
CA HIS A 15 0.85 0.14 20.45
C HIS A 15 -0.27 0.09 19.38
N PHE A 16 -1.27 -0.78 19.60
CA PHE A 16 -2.61 -0.53 19.07
C PHE A 16 -3.37 0.30 20.10
N PHE A 17 -3.07 1.60 20.15
CA PHE A 17 -3.93 2.55 20.82
C PHE A 17 -5.22 2.60 20.00
N PHE A 18 -6.31 2.02 20.50
CA PHE A 18 -7.64 2.37 20.05
C PHE A 18 -7.89 3.80 20.54
N PRO A 19 -7.88 4.84 19.68
CA PRO A 19 -8.24 6.15 20.16
C PRO A 19 -9.68 6.06 20.65
N ARG A 20 -9.88 6.31 21.96
CA ARG A 20 -11.17 6.72 22.53
C ARG A 20 -11.75 7.77 21.57
N PRO A 21 -13.03 7.72 21.17
CA PRO A 21 -13.55 8.58 20.11
C PRO A 21 -13.25 10.04 20.47
N ALA A 22 -12.24 10.60 19.80
CA ALA A 22 -11.84 11.97 20.01
C ALA A 22 -12.97 12.85 19.47
N ARG A 23 -13.33 13.90 20.22
CA ARG A 23 -14.45 14.83 19.98
C ARG A 23 -14.56 15.38 18.53
N GLY A 24 -13.51 15.24 17.71
CA GLY A 24 -13.50 15.66 16.31
C GLY A 24 -14.31 14.78 15.32
N HIS A 25 -14.60 13.52 15.64
CA HIS A 25 -15.39 12.65 14.74
C HIS A 25 -16.86 13.08 14.62
N THR A 26 -17.39 13.76 15.65
CA THR A 26 -18.80 14.14 15.73
C THR A 26 -19.20 15.19 14.69
N ILE A 27 -18.30 16.13 14.39
CA ILE A 27 -18.59 17.24 13.46
C ILE A 27 -18.62 16.74 12.00
N LEU A 28 -17.65 15.92 11.59
CA LEU A 28 -17.61 15.37 10.22
C LEU A 28 -18.78 14.41 9.96
N ARG A 29 -19.15 13.59 10.95
CA ARG A 29 -20.33 12.71 10.85
C ARG A 29 -21.61 13.51 10.64
N ALA A 30 -21.83 14.58 11.40
CA ALA A 30 -23.04 15.40 11.25
C ALA A 30 -23.13 16.11 9.89
N ILE A 31 -22.00 16.50 9.30
CA ILE A 31 -21.98 17.20 8.01
C ILE A 31 -22.15 16.24 6.83
N TYR A 32 -21.40 15.13 6.82
CA TYR A 32 -21.36 14.23 5.67
C TYR A 32 -22.37 13.08 5.74
N TRP A 33 -22.78 12.66 6.94
CA TRP A 33 -23.70 11.54 7.15
C TRP A 33 -24.57 11.74 8.41
N PRO A 34 -25.51 12.70 8.39
CA PRO A 34 -26.30 13.07 9.58
C PRO A 34 -27.16 11.94 10.14
N GLY A 35 -27.56 10.97 9.30
CA GLY A 35 -28.37 9.82 9.70
C GLY A 35 -27.63 8.66 10.35
N LEU A 36 -26.29 8.67 10.40
CA LEU A 36 -25.50 7.58 11.01
C LEU A 36 -25.77 7.55 12.51
N ARG A 37 -26.14 6.40 13.08
CA ARG A 37 -26.45 6.21 14.51
C ARG A 37 -25.22 5.81 15.32
N ASP A 38 -25.28 6.01 16.64
CA ASP A 38 -24.20 5.61 17.53
C ASP A 38 -24.08 4.08 17.54
N GLY A 39 -22.85 3.58 17.41
CA GLY A 39 -22.57 2.14 17.38
C GLY A 39 -22.87 1.45 16.04
N GLU A 40 -23.26 2.16 14.99
CA GLU A 40 -23.56 1.56 13.67
C GLU A 40 -22.31 1.28 12.82
N LEU A 41 -21.14 1.82 13.23
CA LEU A 41 -19.87 1.51 12.58
C LEU A 41 -19.27 0.23 13.15
N GLU A 42 -19.26 -0.82 12.33
CA GLU A 42 -18.61 -2.08 12.64
C GLU A 42 -17.09 -2.02 12.37
N PRO A 43 -16.26 -2.79 13.10
CA PRO A 43 -14.85 -2.94 12.79
C PRO A 43 -14.65 -3.39 11.33
N SER A 44 -13.75 -2.72 10.62
CA SER A 44 -13.44 -3.02 9.23
C SER A 44 -11.93 -3.07 9.01
N HIS A 45 -11.55 -3.24 7.76
CA HIS A 45 -10.16 -3.36 7.31
C HIS A 45 -9.48 -2.00 7.17
N ARG A 46 -8.15 -2.01 7.16
CA ARG A 46 -7.31 -0.86 6.78
C ARG A 46 -6.31 -1.29 5.73
N GLY A 47 -6.12 -0.45 4.73
CA GLY A 47 -5.08 -0.62 3.71
C GLY A 47 -3.78 0.09 4.08
N LEU A 48 -2.66 -0.41 3.56
CA LEU A 48 -1.37 0.28 3.55
C LEU A 48 -1.06 0.72 2.12
N ARG A 49 -0.66 1.98 1.93
CA ARG A 49 -0.28 2.50 0.61
C ARG A 49 1.22 2.28 0.38
N PRO A 50 1.63 1.68 -0.76
CA PRO A 50 3.04 1.45 -1.06
C PRO A 50 3.68 2.75 -1.55
N LYS A 51 4.07 3.64 -0.63
CA LYS A 51 4.71 4.93 -0.94
C LYS A 51 6.21 4.77 -1.19
N THR A 52 6.74 5.49 -2.18
CA THR A 52 8.18 5.57 -2.49
C THR A 52 8.81 6.88 -2.02
N ASN A 53 8.03 7.96 -1.93
CA ASN A 53 8.51 9.33 -1.64
C ASN A 53 7.99 9.86 -0.30
N GLY A 54 7.89 9.00 0.72
CA GLY A 54 7.36 9.37 2.03
C GLY A 54 5.93 9.90 1.94
N LEU A 55 5.70 11.13 2.42
CA LEU A 55 4.39 11.78 2.41
C LEU A 55 4.08 12.55 1.11
N GLN A 56 5.05 12.67 0.20
CA GLN A 56 4.81 13.38 -1.06
C GLN A 56 3.98 12.52 -2.02
N PHE A 57 3.21 13.20 -2.87
CA PHE A 57 2.60 12.56 -4.04
C PHE A 57 3.66 12.44 -5.13
N GLY A 58 3.67 11.30 -5.80
CA GLY A 58 4.62 11.04 -6.88
C GLY A 58 4.04 10.03 -7.86
N ASP A 59 4.62 9.98 -9.05
CA ASP A 59 4.25 9.01 -10.07
C ASP A 59 4.67 7.59 -9.69
N PHE A 60 4.11 6.62 -10.40
CA PHE A 60 4.54 5.23 -10.32
C PHE A 60 6.01 5.12 -10.74
N ALA A 61 6.80 4.41 -9.95
CA ALA A 61 8.18 4.12 -10.28
C ALA A 61 8.26 2.78 -11.02
N ILE A 62 8.47 2.86 -12.33
CA ILE A 62 8.63 1.69 -13.21
C ILE A 62 10.10 1.58 -13.58
N LEU A 63 10.79 0.60 -12.99
CA LEU A 63 12.22 0.37 -13.19
C LEU A 63 12.41 -0.96 -13.92
N ALA A 64 12.76 -0.89 -15.19
CA ALA A 64 12.97 -2.06 -16.03
C ALA A 64 14.45 -2.19 -16.40
N ASP A 65 14.99 -3.39 -16.22
CA ASP A 65 16.33 -3.73 -16.72
C ASP A 65 16.32 -3.80 -18.25
N PRO A 66 17.38 -3.35 -18.96
CA PRO A 66 17.43 -3.39 -20.42
C PRO A 66 17.21 -4.77 -21.03
N SER A 67 17.57 -5.85 -20.32
CA SER A 67 17.35 -7.24 -20.76
C SER A 67 15.89 -7.69 -20.67
N GLY A 68 14.99 -6.90 -20.07
CA GLY A 68 13.58 -7.27 -19.91
C GLY A 68 13.33 -8.39 -18.90
N ARG A 69 14.36 -8.94 -18.27
CA ARG A 69 14.25 -10.07 -17.32
C ARG A 69 13.77 -9.65 -15.94
N LEU A 70 13.86 -8.37 -15.62
CA LEU A 70 13.43 -7.83 -14.33
C LEU A 70 12.78 -6.45 -14.51
N ILE A 71 11.52 -6.36 -14.12
CA ILE A 71 10.73 -5.12 -14.09
C ILE A 71 10.19 -4.96 -12.69
N ARG A 72 10.45 -3.80 -12.08
CA ARG A 72 9.97 -3.46 -10.73
C ARG A 72 8.94 -2.35 -10.84
N LEU A 73 7.77 -2.60 -10.26
CA LEU A 73 6.67 -1.64 -10.16
C LEU A 73 6.55 -1.21 -8.70
N PHE A 74 6.99 0.01 -8.40
CA PHE A 74 6.91 0.59 -7.06
C PHE A 74 5.99 1.81 -7.05
N GLY A 75 5.50 2.18 -5.87
CA GLY A 75 4.69 3.37 -5.76
C GLY A 75 3.27 3.18 -6.30
N ILE A 76 2.81 1.94 -6.55
CA ILE A 76 1.49 1.65 -7.14
C ILE A 76 0.37 1.88 -6.11
N GLU A 77 0.17 3.15 -5.77
CA GLU A 77 -0.95 3.64 -4.97
C GLU A 77 -2.13 4.04 -5.89
N PRO A 78 -3.32 4.37 -5.36
CA PRO A 78 -4.40 4.91 -6.17
C PRO A 78 -3.91 6.03 -7.12
N PRO A 79 -4.16 5.91 -8.44
CA PRO A 79 -5.16 5.05 -9.12
C PRO A 79 -4.68 3.65 -9.57
N GLY A 80 -3.82 2.96 -8.81
CA GLY A 80 -3.19 1.69 -9.20
C GLY A 80 -4.12 0.57 -9.70
N LEU A 81 -5.31 0.40 -9.08
CA LEU A 81 -6.29 -0.58 -9.55
C LEU A 81 -6.86 -0.20 -10.93
N THR A 82 -7.24 1.07 -11.10
CA THR A 82 -7.78 1.59 -12.36
C THR A 82 -6.73 1.54 -13.48
N SER A 83 -5.45 1.72 -13.14
CA SER A 83 -4.34 1.70 -14.10
C SER A 83 -3.74 0.31 -14.34
N ALA A 84 -4.26 -0.76 -13.73
CA ALA A 84 -3.63 -2.07 -13.74
C ALA A 84 -3.44 -2.65 -15.16
N LEU A 85 -4.44 -2.51 -16.04
CA LEU A 85 -4.36 -3.01 -17.41
C LEU A 85 -3.35 -2.21 -18.25
N ALA A 86 -3.35 -0.89 -18.14
CA ALA A 86 -2.38 -0.05 -18.83
C ALA A 86 -0.93 -0.34 -18.39
N LEU A 87 -0.71 -0.62 -17.10
CA LEU A 87 0.58 -1.06 -16.60
C LEU A 87 0.98 -2.41 -17.18
N SER A 88 0.05 -3.36 -17.28
CA SER A 88 0.29 -4.66 -17.90
C SER A 88 0.67 -4.52 -19.38
N ASP A 89 -0.06 -3.71 -20.14
CA ASP A 89 0.24 -3.48 -21.56
C ASP A 89 1.64 -2.89 -21.74
N TRP A 90 2.02 -1.92 -20.91
CA TRP A 90 3.37 -1.36 -20.93
C TRP A 90 4.44 -2.43 -20.66
N VAL A 91 4.21 -3.30 -19.67
CA VAL A 91 5.13 -4.40 -19.31
C VAL A 91 5.29 -5.37 -20.48
N VAL A 92 4.19 -5.79 -21.10
CA VAL A 92 4.20 -6.70 -22.26
C VAL A 92 4.96 -6.09 -23.44
N GLN A 93 4.69 -4.81 -23.75
CA GLN A 93 5.39 -4.10 -24.82
C GLN A 93 6.89 -3.97 -24.56
N PHE A 94 7.29 -3.70 -23.32
CA PHE A 94 8.70 -3.59 -22.95
C PHE A 94 9.42 -4.92 -23.18
N VAL A 95 8.88 -6.03 -22.65
CA VAL A 95 9.46 -7.37 -22.81
C VAL A 95 9.50 -7.79 -24.28
N GLY A 96 8.45 -7.50 -25.05
CA GLY A 96 8.39 -7.81 -26.48
C GLY A 96 9.48 -7.11 -27.31
N LYS A 97 9.79 -5.84 -27.01
CA LYS A 97 10.87 -5.10 -27.67
C LYS A 97 12.25 -5.72 -27.42
N THR A 98 12.50 -6.17 -26.20
CA THR A 98 13.82 -6.74 -25.85
C THR A 98 14.05 -8.11 -26.49
N ASN A 99 13.01 -8.94 -26.61
CA ASN A 99 13.12 -10.23 -27.30
C ASN A 99 13.47 -10.10 -28.80
N PHE A 100 13.13 -8.96 -29.41
CA PHE A 100 13.44 -8.69 -30.82
C PHE A 100 14.90 -8.26 -31.06
N PHE A 101 15.62 -7.84 -30.02
CA PHE A 101 17.03 -7.45 -30.11
C PHE A 101 18.02 -8.60 -29.84
N LEU A 102 17.50 -9.78 -29.44
CA LEU A 102 18.29 -10.98 -29.12
C LEU A 102 18.12 -12.11 -30.15
N LEU A 103 17.41 -11.86 -31.25
CA LEU A 103 17.32 -12.69 -32.46
C LEU A 103 17.97 -11.94 -33.62
#